data_AF-A0A5B0SAM0-F1
#
_entry.id   AF-A0A5B0SAM0-F1
#
_cell.length_a   1.000
_cell.length_b   1.000
_cell.length_c   1.000
_cell.angle_alpha   90.00
_cell.angle_beta   90.00
_cell.angle_gamma   90.00
#
_symmetry.space_group_name_H-M   'P 1'
#
loop_
_entity.id
_entity.type
_entity.pdbx_description
1 polymer ?
#
loop_
_entity_poly.entity_id
_entity_poly.type
_entity_poly.pdbx_seq_one_letter_code
_entity_poly.pdbx_strand_id
1 'polypeptide(L)' 'MAQQYIGSRISLISKSDIRYRGILHSIDPAASTVSLEQVRSMGTEGRKSNPSEEIAPTDQLYEFSSSFSP' A
#
# COMPACT_ATOMS: atom_id res chain seq x y z
N MET A 1 -10.65 -12.63 -11.28
CA MET A 1 -10.62 -11.21 -11.71
C MET A 1 -9.45 -10.48 -11.09
N ALA A 2 -9.21 -10.54 -9.78
CA ALA A 2 -8.07 -9.83 -9.17
C ALA A 2 -6.68 -10.33 -9.66
N GLN A 3 -6.55 -11.63 -9.99
CA GLN A 3 -5.30 -12.22 -10.51
C GLN A 3 -4.79 -11.61 -11.82
N GLN A 4 -5.62 -10.92 -12.59
CA GLN A 4 -5.18 -10.29 -13.85
C GLN A 4 -4.33 -9.04 -13.61
N TYR A 5 -4.28 -8.55 -12.37
CA TYR A 5 -3.51 -7.37 -11.98
C TYR A 5 -2.16 -7.74 -11.36
N ILE A 6 -1.81 -9.03 -11.25
CA ILE A 6 -0.47 -9.44 -10.81
C ILE A 6 0.59 -8.85 -11.75
N GLY A 7 1.68 -8.30 -11.20
CA GLY A 7 2.70 -7.54 -11.90
C GLY A 7 2.31 -6.10 -12.24
N SER A 8 1.05 -5.71 -12.04
CA SER A 8 0.60 -4.34 -12.25
C SER A 8 0.96 -3.45 -11.06
N ARG A 9 1.23 -2.18 -11.35
CA ARG A 9 1.56 -1.19 -10.33
C ARG A 9 0.28 -0.62 -9.74
N ILE A 10 0.03 -0.88 -8.46
CA ILE A 10 -1.18 -0.44 -7.77
C ILE A 10 -0.86 0.59 -6.69
N SER A 11 -1.87 1.37 -6.32
CA SER A 11 -1.81 2.28 -5.17
C SER A 11 -2.89 1.89 -4.17
N LEU A 12 -2.52 1.79 -2.90
CA LEU A 12 -3.43 1.51 -1.79
C LEU A 12 -3.37 2.68 -0.82
N ILE A 13 -4.48 2.96 -0.14
CA ILE A 13 -4.52 3.93 0.96
C ILE A 13 -4.89 3.14 2.21
N SER A 14 -4.06 3.21 3.26
CA SER A 14 -4.37 2.55 4.52
C SER A 14 -5.41 3.33 5.33
N LYS A 15 -5.94 2.71 6.38
CA LYS A 15 -6.83 3.36 7.36
C LYS A 15 -6.18 4.55 8.08
N SER A 16 -4.87 4.72 7.98
CA SER A 16 -4.13 5.86 8.55
C SER A 16 -3.93 7.01 7.54
N ASP A 17 -4.65 6.99 6.42
CA ASP A 17 -4.54 7.95 5.30
C ASP A 17 -3.18 7.97 4.58
N ILE A 18 -2.35 6.95 4.83
CA ILE A 18 -1.06 6.81 4.17
C ILE A 18 -1.28 6.10 2.83
N ARG A 19 -0.81 6.73 1.76
CA ARG A 19 -0.81 6.12 0.44
C ARG A 19 0.44 5.27 0.26
N TYR A 20 0.27 4.02 -0.13
CA TYR A 20 1.31 3.09 -0.51
C TYR A 20 1.23 2.82 -2.01
N ARG A 21 2.38 2.68 -2.66
CA ARG A 21 2.47 2.34 -4.08
C ARG A 21 3.44 1.19 -4.23
N GLY A 22 3.02 0.14 -4.92
CA GLY A 22 3.82 -1.08 -5.11
C GLY A 22 3.40 -1.85 -6.34
N ILE A 23 4.12 -2.92 -6.64
CA ILE A 23 3.78 -3.91 -7.66
C ILE A 23 2.99 -5.02 -7.00
N LEU A 24 1.89 -5.42 -7.62
CA LEU A 24 1.07 -6.50 -7.11
C LEU A 24 1.76 -7.85 -7.32
N HIS A 25 2.18 -8.51 -6.25
CA HIS A 25 2.89 -9.79 -6.33
C HIS A 25 1.93 -10.98 -6.29
N SER A 26 1.01 -11.00 -5.32
CA SER A 26 0.01 -12.07 -5.19
C SER A 26 -1.26 -11.58 -4.51
N ILE A 27 -2.36 -12.31 -4.75
CA ILE A 27 -3.66 -12.07 -4.13
C ILE A 27 -4.21 -13.40 -3.67
N ASP A 28 -4.60 -13.46 -2.40
CA ASP A 28 -5.34 -14.57 -1.82
C ASP A 28 -6.79 -14.11 -1.55
N PRO A 29 -7.74 -14.43 -2.43
CA PRO A 29 -9.14 -14.04 -2.24
C PRO A 29 -9.81 -14.80 -1.07
N ALA A 30 -9.30 -15.97 -0.66
CA ALA A 30 -9.86 -16.72 0.46
C ALA A 30 -9.49 -16.07 1.80
N ALA A 31 -8.25 -15.63 1.94
CA ALA A 31 -7.79 -14.84 3.08
C ALA A 31 -8.04 -13.32 2.92
N SER A 32 -8.69 -12.91 1.82
CA SER A 32 -8.85 -11.51 1.41
C SER A 32 -7.54 -10.71 1.49
N THR A 33 -6.40 -11.34 1.23
CA THR A 33 -5.08 -10.80 1.47
C THR A 33 -4.39 -10.41 0.16
N VAL A 34 -3.69 -9.27 0.15
CA VAL A 34 -2.91 -8.81 -1.00
C VAL A 34 -1.43 -8.65 -0.62
N SER A 35 -0.53 -9.21 -1.43
CA SER A 35 0.93 -9.05 -1.28
C SER A 35 1.48 -8.12 -2.34
N LEU A 36 2.32 -7.19 -1.92
CA LEU A 36 2.94 -6.19 -2.79
C LEU A 36 4.47 -6.24 -2.70
N GLU A 37 5.13 -6.01 -3.83
CA GLU A 37 6.57 -5.83 -3.95
C GLU A 37 6.91 -4.37 -4.23
N GLN A 38 8.16 -3.98 -3.91
CA GLN A 38 8.68 -2.64 -4.13
C GLN A 38 7.75 -1.55 -3.57
N VAL A 39 7.24 -1.80 -2.36
CA VAL A 39 6.25 -0.91 -1.73
C VAL A 39 6.95 0.32 -1.20
N ARG A 40 6.47 1.49 -1.63
CA ARG A 40 6.92 2.79 -1.15
C ARG A 40 5.75 3.55 -0.52
N SER A 41 5.99 4.20 0.62
CA SER A 41 4.99 5.10 1.20
C SER A 41 5.12 6.51 0.61
N MET A 42 3.97 7.06 0.23
CA MET A 42 3.84 8.44 -0.26
C MET A 42 3.51 9.40 0.90
N GLY A 43 3.39 8.87 2.11
CA GLY A 43 2.96 9.65 3.26
C GLY A 43 1.47 9.95 3.23
N THR A 44 1.05 10.94 4.01
CA THR A 44 -0.35 11.36 4.13
C THR A 44 -0.77 12.38 3.06
N GLU A 45 0.17 12.92 2.27
CA GLU A 45 -0.08 13.86 1.14
C GLU A 45 -1.08 15.00 1.47
N GLY A 46 -1.10 15.50 2.71
CA GLY A 46 -2.05 16.55 3.12
C GLY A 46 -3.48 16.07 3.41
N ARG A 47 -3.72 14.76 3.52
CA ARG A 47 -5.03 14.19 3.90
C ARG A 47 -5.34 14.34 5.40
N LYS A 48 -4.33 14.67 6.21
CA LYS A 48 -4.47 14.87 7.65
C LYS A 48 -4.86 16.33 7.93
N SER A 49 -5.87 16.53 8.77
CA SER A 49 -6.28 17.89 9.19
C SER A 49 -5.24 18.60 10.06
N ASN A 50 -4.35 17.86 10.71
CA ASN A 50 -3.32 18.38 11.59
C ASN A 50 -1.92 18.24 10.93
N PRO A 51 -1.19 19.34 10.68
CA PRO A 51 0.15 19.31 10.10
C PRO A 51 1.15 18.48 10.91
N SER A 52 0.97 18.42 12.24
CA SER A 52 1.84 17.63 13.12
C SER A 52 1.65 16.12 12.99
N GLU A 53 0.53 15.67 12.42
CA GLU A 53 0.27 14.26 12.11
C GLU A 53 0.61 13.91 10.66
N GLU A 54 1.10 14.86 9.88
CA GLU A 54 1.53 14.59 8.52
C GLU A 54 2.78 13.72 8.51
N ILE A 55 2.71 12.65 7.74
CA ILE A 55 3.84 11.77 7.50
C ILE A 55 4.35 12.09 6.11
N ALA A 56 5.62 12.48 6.02
CA ALA A 56 6.29 12.69 4.74
C ALA A 56 6.42 11.37 3.97
N PRO A 57 6.48 11.40 2.63
CA PRO A 57 6.80 10.22 1.84
C PRO A 57 8.15 9.64 2.29
N THR A 58 8.17 8.36 2.66
CA THR A 58 9.43 7.67 2.95
C THR A 58 9.83 6.80 1.76
N ASP A 59 11.12 6.83 1.40
CA ASP A 59 11.71 5.92 0.42
C ASP A 59 12.00 4.53 1.04
N GLN A 60 11.38 4.24 2.17
CA GLN A 60 11.48 2.95 2.82
C GLN A 60 10.79 1.91 1.94
N LEU A 61 11.62 1.16 1.22
CA LEU A 61 11.18 0.00 0.45
C LEU A 61 10.78 -1.08 1.45
N TYR A 62 9.47 -1.24 1.64
CA TYR A 62 8.98 -2.35 2.44
C TYR A 62 9.00 -3.60 1.55
N GLU A 63 10.04 -4.41 1.70
CA GLU A 63 10.07 -5.81 1.26
C GLU A 63 9.28 -6.64 2.28
N PHE A 64 8.00 -6.30 2.44
CA PHE A 64 7.16 -6.87 3.48
C PHE A 64 5.94 -7.47 2.81
N SER A 65 5.87 -8.80 2.85
CA SER A 65 4.67 -9.62 2.68
C SER A 65 3.63 -9.18 3.71
N SER A 66 3.07 -8.00 3.50
CA SER A 66 2.12 -7.36 4.40
C SER A 66 0.77 -7.85 3.95
N SER A 67 0.21 -8.79 4.69
CA SER A 67 -1.12 -9.32 4.38
C SER A 67 -2.17 -8.22 4.58
N PHE A 68 -2.58 -7.53 3.53
CA PHE A 68 -3.64 -6.52 3.62
C PHE A 68 -5.01 -7.18 3.47
N SER A 69 -5.73 -7.35 4.58
CA SER A 69 -7.17 -7.68 4.58
C SER A 69 -7.99 -6.39 4.45
N PRO A 70 -8.91 -6.27 3.47
CA PRO A 70 -9.88 -5.18 3.37
C PRO A 70 -10.81 -5.12 4.59
#